data_AF-A0A224YIU4-F1
#
_entry.id   AF-A0A224YIU4-F1
#
_cell.length_a   1.000
_cell.length_b   1.000
_cell.length_c   1.000
_cell.angle_alpha   90.00
_cell.angle_beta   90.00
_cell.angle_gamma   90.00
#
_symmetry.space_group_name_H-M   'P 1'
#
loop_
_entity.id
_entity.type
_entity.pdbx_description
1 polymer ?
#
loop_
_entity_poly.entity_id
_entity_poly.type
_entity_poly.pdbx_seq_one_letter_code
_entity_poly.pdbx_strand_id
1 'polypeptide(L)'
;MWKGQDETIRRNEMTPNTIKRTLALLVLLFGIVDSFSEWCNADNDRHLEQAIEAALVDIPPERSSEVQAGSSRPFPILFDGYKVTGLNLLRRQGPLRTYCGNGSQVVNFDLAASEDPILCSFYWRVGGNGSLDLAAYGVRVKTQLKFVQGIPTEDSAAPRKILDEQEEPLTTSLRVARVTFHIGNSTVDRTKATAGFLRHLALASIQDTWEDVFVPKLVHALKEQ
;
A
#
# COMPACT_ATOMS: atom_id res chain seq x y z
N MET A 1 69.96 17.10 -47.46
CA MET A 1 69.15 15.93 -47.06
C MET A 1 69.52 15.69 -45.60
N TRP A 2 68.76 16.07 -44.58
CA TRP A 2 67.37 15.73 -44.27
C TRP A 2 66.59 16.94 -43.71
N LYS A 3 65.28 16.92 -43.98
CA LYS A 3 64.21 17.83 -43.52
C LYS A 3 63.62 17.20 -42.25
N GLY A 4 63.37 17.97 -41.18
CA GLY A 4 62.68 17.51 -39.98
C GLY A 4 61.67 18.56 -39.53
N GLN A 5 60.39 18.20 -39.63
CA GLN A 5 59.20 19.03 -39.41
C GLN A 5 58.91 19.24 -37.92
N ASP A 6 58.61 20.50 -37.56
CA ASP A 6 57.92 20.86 -36.32
C ASP A 6 56.49 20.29 -36.31
N GLU A 7 56.19 19.43 -35.33
CA GLU A 7 54.81 19.07 -34.98
C GLU A 7 54.31 19.95 -33.83
N THR A 8 53.48 20.93 -34.17
CA THR A 8 52.68 21.70 -33.23
C THR A 8 51.66 20.81 -32.52
N ILE A 9 51.85 20.60 -31.21
CA ILE A 9 50.85 20.03 -30.30
C ILE A 9 49.68 21.02 -30.21
N ARG A 10 48.57 20.74 -30.91
CA ARG A 10 47.28 21.42 -30.69
C ARG A 10 46.74 20.98 -29.34
N ARG A 11 46.91 21.83 -28.32
CA ARG A 11 46.19 21.73 -27.05
C ARG A 11 44.73 22.11 -27.34
N ASN A 12 43.81 21.14 -27.28
CA ASN A 12 42.37 21.41 -27.38
C ASN A 12 41.95 22.28 -26.20
N GLU A 13 41.87 23.60 -26.40
CA GLU A 13 41.26 24.52 -25.45
C GLU A 13 39.77 24.23 -25.36
N MET A 14 39.38 23.63 -24.24
CA MET A 14 37.97 23.42 -23.92
C MET A 14 37.36 24.79 -23.65
N THR A 15 36.44 25.22 -24.51
CA THR A 15 35.83 26.55 -24.39
C THR A 15 35.06 26.68 -23.07
N PRO A 16 35.07 27.86 -22.42
CA PRO A 16 34.42 28.07 -21.11
C PRO A 16 32.93 27.68 -21.07
N ASN A 17 32.24 27.79 -22.20
CA ASN A 17 30.84 27.40 -22.35
C ASN A 17 30.62 25.88 -22.32
N THR A 18 31.61 25.09 -22.76
CA THR A 18 31.57 23.63 -22.68
C THR A 18 31.72 23.22 -21.22
N ILE A 19 32.70 23.79 -20.50
CA ILE A 19 32.94 23.53 -19.07
C ILE A 19 31.70 23.85 -18.22
N LYS A 20 31.05 25.01 -18.46
CA LYS A 20 29.81 25.37 -17.76
C LYS A 20 28.66 24.41 -18.05
N ARG A 21 28.51 23.94 -19.29
CA ARG A 21 27.49 22.94 -19.66
C ARG A 21 27.77 21.57 -19.04
N THR A 22 29.02 21.12 -19.03
CA THR A 22 29.38 19.84 -18.41
C THR A 22 29.21 19.88 -16.88
N LEU A 23 29.53 21.00 -16.23
CA LEU A 23 29.28 21.21 -14.80
C LEU A 23 27.80 21.25 -14.47
N ALA A 24 26.97 21.94 -15.26
CA ALA A 24 25.53 21.96 -15.06
C ALA A 24 24.90 20.57 -15.22
N LEU A 25 25.37 19.78 -16.20
CA LEU A 25 24.97 18.38 -16.39
C LEU A 25 25.44 17.48 -15.24
N LEU A 26 26.64 17.69 -14.71
CA LEU A 26 27.11 16.95 -13.53
C LEU A 26 26.27 17.26 -12.29
N VAL A 27 25.99 18.54 -12.00
CA VAL A 27 25.17 18.92 -10.83
C VAL A 27 23.75 18.34 -10.94
N LEU A 28 23.17 18.31 -12.14
CA LEU A 28 21.88 17.65 -12.38
C LEU A 28 21.93 16.14 -12.16
N LEU A 29 23.02 15.46 -12.54
CA LEU A 29 23.16 14.01 -12.37
C LEU A 29 23.50 13.61 -10.92
N PHE A 30 24.30 14.39 -10.21
CA PHE A 30 24.67 14.13 -8.81
C PHE A 30 23.59 14.56 -7.81
N GLY A 31 22.91 15.68 -8.05
CA GLY A 31 21.85 16.17 -7.15
C GLY A 31 20.64 15.24 -7.06
N ILE A 32 20.36 14.47 -8.12
CA ILE A 32 19.33 13.43 -8.11
C ILE A 32 19.73 12.33 -7.12
N VAL A 33 20.96 11.83 -7.15
CA VAL A 33 21.43 10.73 -6.28
C VAL A 33 21.44 11.13 -4.80
N ASP A 34 21.87 12.35 -4.48
CA ASP A 34 21.90 12.84 -3.10
C ASP A 34 20.49 12.97 -2.50
N SER A 35 19.53 13.48 -3.27
CA SER A 35 18.14 13.68 -2.78
C SER A 35 17.42 12.39 -2.36
N PHE A 36 17.71 11.25 -3.00
CA PHE A 36 17.12 9.96 -2.59
C PHE A 36 17.83 9.34 -1.40
N SER A 37 19.12 9.64 -1.19
CA SER A 37 19.81 9.22 0.03
C SER A 37 19.23 9.91 1.26
N GLU A 38 18.78 11.15 1.13
CA GLU A 38 18.07 11.89 2.18
C GLU A 38 16.72 11.25 2.51
N TRP A 39 16.01 10.67 1.53
CA TRP A 39 14.73 9.99 1.78
C TRP A 39 14.85 8.72 2.64
N CYS A 40 16.04 8.13 2.66
CA CYS A 40 16.37 6.95 3.46
C CYS A 40 16.99 7.28 4.82
N ASN A 41 16.79 8.51 5.33
CA ASN A 41 17.24 8.88 6.67
C ASN A 41 16.21 8.49 7.76
N ALA A 42 16.69 8.44 9.00
CA ALA A 42 15.88 8.03 10.15
C ALA A 42 14.71 8.99 10.45
N ASP A 43 14.85 10.27 10.12
CA ASP A 43 13.80 11.27 10.35
C ASP A 43 12.60 11.05 9.40
N ASN A 44 12.87 10.75 8.13
CA ASN A 44 11.86 10.43 7.13
C ASN A 44 11.14 9.12 7.45
N ASP A 45 11.87 8.09 7.87
CA ASP A 45 11.25 6.84 8.34
C ASP A 45 10.38 7.10 9.58
N ARG A 46 10.82 7.96 10.52
CA ARG A 46 10.03 8.32 11.70
C ARG A 46 8.73 9.05 11.34
N HIS A 47 8.77 9.99 10.41
CA HIS A 47 7.55 10.67 9.93
C HIS A 47 6.61 9.66 9.26
N LEU A 48 7.13 8.77 8.43
CA LEU A 48 6.32 7.74 7.80
C LEU A 48 5.68 6.79 8.82
N GLU A 49 6.43 6.39 9.85
CA GLU A 49 5.87 5.62 10.96
C GLU A 49 4.71 6.37 11.63
N GLN A 50 4.85 7.67 11.91
CA GLN A 50 3.78 8.48 12.51
C GLN A 50 2.52 8.55 11.63
N ALA A 51 2.66 8.73 10.31
CA ALA A 51 1.51 8.70 9.39
C ALA A 51 0.82 7.34 9.36
N ILE A 52 1.60 6.25 9.36
CA ILE A 52 1.06 4.89 9.39
C ILE A 52 0.29 4.67 10.69
N GLU A 53 0.86 5.01 11.86
CA GLU A 53 0.18 4.84 13.14
C GLU A 53 -1.08 5.72 13.23
N ALA A 54 -1.04 6.97 12.73
CA ALA A 54 -2.23 7.82 12.67
C ALA A 54 -3.35 7.20 11.83
N ALA A 55 -3.03 6.69 10.65
CA ALA A 55 -4.01 6.02 9.79
C ALA A 55 -4.58 4.74 10.44
N LEU A 56 -3.78 4.02 11.23
CA LEU A 56 -4.21 2.81 11.95
C LEU A 56 -5.13 3.11 13.14
N VAL A 57 -4.90 4.21 13.87
CA VAL A 57 -5.70 4.58 15.06
C VAL A 57 -7.16 4.86 14.69
N ASP A 58 -7.39 5.45 13.52
CA ASP A 58 -8.74 5.85 13.12
C ASP A 58 -9.55 4.73 12.45
N ILE A 59 -9.01 3.52 12.32
CA ILE A 59 -9.75 2.41 11.71
C ILE A 59 -10.99 2.11 12.57
N PRO A 60 -12.21 2.20 12.02
CA PRO A 60 -13.42 1.89 12.76
C PRO A 60 -13.41 0.42 13.18
N PRO A 61 -13.98 0.12 14.37
CA PRO A 61 -14.07 -1.26 14.85
C PRO A 61 -14.96 -2.15 13.97
N GLU A 62 -15.87 -1.55 13.21
CA GLU A 62 -16.85 -2.23 12.37
C GLU A 62 -17.06 -1.47 11.05
N ARG A 63 -17.24 -2.23 9.95
CA ARG A 63 -17.61 -1.69 8.63
C ARG A 63 -18.57 -2.67 7.93
N SER A 64 -19.59 -2.13 7.29
CA SER A 64 -20.56 -2.91 6.50
C SER A 64 -20.50 -2.52 5.03
N SER A 65 -20.60 -3.53 4.16
CA SER A 65 -20.87 -3.36 2.74
C SER A 65 -22.37 -3.20 2.57
N GLU A 66 -22.86 -1.96 2.50
CA GLU A 66 -24.28 -1.69 2.29
C GLU A 66 -24.71 -2.20 0.90
N VAL A 67 -25.71 -3.08 0.85
CA VAL A 67 -26.47 -3.29 -0.40
C VAL A 67 -27.63 -2.32 -0.41
N GLN A 68 -27.55 -1.34 -1.31
CA GLN A 68 -28.71 -0.50 -1.65
C GLN A 68 -29.90 -1.40 -2.00
N ALA A 69 -30.94 -1.30 -1.17
CA ALA A 69 -32.23 -1.93 -1.40
C ALA A 69 -32.85 -1.33 -2.67
N GLY A 70 -32.50 -1.85 -3.84
CA GLY A 70 -32.98 -1.30 -5.11
C GLY A 70 -32.69 -2.13 -6.36
N SER A 71 -31.63 -2.93 -6.39
CA SER A 71 -31.38 -3.78 -7.57
C SER A 71 -32.01 -5.15 -7.40
N SER A 72 -33.26 -5.28 -7.84
CA SER A 72 -33.88 -6.57 -8.14
C SER A 72 -33.17 -7.21 -9.35
N ARG A 73 -31.99 -7.81 -9.14
CA ARG A 73 -31.36 -8.66 -10.13
C ARG A 73 -31.49 -10.11 -9.70
N PRO A 74 -32.06 -10.99 -10.56
CA PRO A 74 -32.11 -12.42 -10.31
C PRO A 74 -30.75 -13.01 -10.72
N PHE A 75 -29.74 -12.83 -9.88
CA PHE A 75 -28.47 -13.55 -10.00
C PHE A 75 -28.17 -14.23 -8.66
N PRO A 76 -27.45 -15.36 -8.66
CA PRO A 76 -27.24 -16.18 -7.47
C PRO A 76 -26.14 -15.55 -6.60
N ILE A 77 -26.38 -14.35 -6.09
CA ILE A 77 -25.55 -13.79 -5.03
C ILE A 77 -26.06 -14.43 -3.75
N LEU A 78 -25.24 -15.30 -3.13
CA LEU A 78 -25.59 -16.02 -1.89
C LEU A 78 -25.88 -15.08 -0.71
N PHE A 79 -25.42 -13.82 -0.76
CA PHE A 79 -25.47 -12.88 0.35
C PHE A 79 -25.92 -11.48 -0.10
N ASP A 80 -26.78 -10.86 0.71
CA ASP A 80 -27.29 -9.49 0.56
C ASP A 80 -26.31 -8.43 1.09
N GLY A 81 -25.12 -8.82 1.53
CA GLY A 81 -24.14 -7.92 2.13
C GLY A 81 -23.35 -8.61 3.22
N TYR A 82 -22.33 -7.90 3.72
CA TYR A 82 -21.46 -8.42 4.76
C TYR A 82 -20.99 -7.30 5.70
N LYS A 83 -20.54 -7.71 6.88
CA LYS A 83 -20.01 -6.85 7.92
C LYS A 83 -18.69 -7.42 8.43
N VAL A 84 -17.68 -6.57 8.54
CA VAL A 84 -16.36 -6.93 9.07
C VAL A 84 -16.11 -6.16 10.36
N THR A 85 -15.62 -6.87 11.37
CA THR A 85 -15.32 -6.33 12.70
C THR A 85 -13.92 -6.75 13.14
N GLY A 86 -13.19 -5.85 13.82
CA GLY A 86 -11.87 -6.14 14.39
C GLY A 86 -10.67 -5.77 13.52
N LEU A 87 -10.87 -5.08 12.39
CA LEU A 87 -9.75 -4.53 11.59
C LEU A 87 -8.92 -3.52 12.39
N ASN A 88 -9.56 -2.78 13.30
CA ASN A 88 -8.92 -1.83 14.22
C ASN A 88 -7.97 -2.50 15.22
N LEU A 89 -7.89 -3.84 15.26
CA LEU A 89 -6.95 -4.60 16.09
C LEU A 89 -5.63 -4.88 15.36
N LEU A 90 -5.54 -4.57 14.06
CA LEU A 90 -4.31 -4.71 13.30
C LEU A 90 -3.27 -3.71 13.80
N ARG A 91 -2.10 -4.22 14.18
CA ARG A 91 -0.96 -3.42 14.66
C ARG A 91 0.28 -3.73 13.86
N ARG A 92 1.11 -2.72 13.65
CA ARG A 92 2.40 -2.85 12.98
C ARG A 92 3.31 -3.81 13.72
N GLN A 93 4.01 -4.64 12.96
CA GLN A 93 4.92 -5.66 13.44
C GLN A 93 6.35 -5.26 13.06
N GLY A 94 7.12 -4.83 14.05
CA GLY A 94 8.51 -4.44 13.86
C GLY A 94 8.70 -3.11 13.10
N PRO A 95 9.97 -2.77 12.77
CA PRO A 95 10.31 -1.52 12.10
C PRO A 95 9.91 -1.52 10.61
N LEU A 96 9.85 -0.33 10.02
CA LEU A 96 9.76 -0.20 8.57
C LEU A 96 10.99 -0.82 7.89
N ARG A 97 10.76 -1.49 6.76
CA ARG A 97 11.83 -2.00 5.89
C ARG A 97 11.92 -1.12 4.67
N THR A 98 12.81 -0.14 4.73
CA THR A 98 13.02 0.88 3.71
C THR A 98 14.19 0.51 2.79
N TYR A 99 14.01 0.67 1.48
CA TYR A 99 15.04 0.53 0.47
C TYR A 99 15.00 1.74 -0.47
N CYS A 100 16.14 2.42 -0.66
CA CYS A 100 16.29 3.46 -1.68
C CYS A 100 17.23 2.99 -2.78
N GLY A 101 16.81 3.17 -4.02
CA GLY A 101 17.58 2.81 -5.19
C GLY A 101 16.89 3.24 -6.47
N ASN A 102 17.68 3.48 -7.51
CA ASN A 102 17.19 3.79 -8.86
C ASN A 102 16.15 4.94 -8.91
N GLY A 103 16.32 5.96 -8.07
CA GLY A 103 15.40 7.10 -8.02
C GLY A 103 14.03 6.79 -7.37
N SER A 104 13.97 5.78 -6.50
CA SER A 104 12.76 5.41 -5.78
C SER A 104 13.06 5.04 -4.34
N GLN A 105 12.05 5.16 -3.48
CA GLN A 105 12.04 4.61 -2.13
C GLN A 105 10.89 3.61 -2.01
N VAL A 106 11.22 2.38 -1.62
CA VAL A 106 10.26 1.32 -1.35
C VAL A 106 10.23 1.05 0.15
N VAL A 107 9.05 1.08 0.74
CA VAL A 107 8.85 0.85 2.17
C VAL A 107 7.91 -0.33 2.37
N ASN A 108 8.33 -1.32 3.16
CA ASN A 108 7.54 -2.50 3.45
C ASN A 108 7.29 -2.62 4.96
N PHE A 109 6.04 -2.85 5.35
CA PHE A 109 5.68 -3.13 6.73
C PHE A 109 4.59 -4.21 6.80
N ASP A 110 4.58 -4.92 7.93
CA ASP A 110 3.61 -5.97 8.19
C ASP A 110 2.69 -5.52 9.33
N LEU A 111 1.40 -5.82 9.19
CA LEU A 111 0.39 -5.65 10.24
C LEU A 111 -0.11 -7.03 10.65
N ALA A 112 -0.40 -7.21 11.93
CA ALA A 112 -1.02 -8.44 12.42
C ALA A 112 -2.03 -8.12 13.54
N ALA A 113 -3.08 -8.93 13.62
CA ALA A 113 -4.00 -8.90 14.75
C ALA A 113 -3.34 -9.61 15.93
N SER A 114 -3.47 -9.04 17.13
CA SER A 114 -2.73 -9.46 18.32
C SER A 114 -3.12 -10.87 18.76
N GLU A 115 -4.42 -11.15 18.92
CA GLU A 115 -4.94 -12.46 19.35
C GLU A 115 -6.38 -12.71 18.88
N ASP A 116 -7.23 -11.67 18.92
CA ASP A 116 -8.63 -11.78 18.54
C ASP A 116 -8.83 -12.00 17.03
N PRO A 117 -9.83 -12.82 16.64
CA PRO A 117 -10.15 -13.02 15.24
C PRO A 117 -10.82 -11.78 14.64
N ILE A 118 -10.59 -11.56 13.35
CA ILE A 118 -11.40 -10.64 12.56
C ILE A 118 -12.69 -11.38 12.18
N LEU A 119 -13.84 -10.79 12.52
CA LEU A 119 -15.16 -11.39 12.30
C LEU A 119 -15.74 -10.88 10.99
N CYS A 120 -16.31 -11.78 10.20
CA CYS A 120 -16.99 -11.48 8.94
C CYS A 120 -18.38 -12.11 8.98
N SER A 121 -19.41 -11.28 9.07
CA SER A 121 -20.81 -11.72 9.08
C SER A 121 -21.44 -11.46 7.72
N PHE A 122 -21.98 -12.51 7.10
CA PHE A 122 -22.66 -12.45 5.82
C PHE A 122 -24.15 -12.72 6.02
N TYR A 123 -25.02 -11.94 5.37
CA TYR A 123 -26.46 -11.99 5.59
C TYR A 123 -27.19 -12.35 4.29
N TRP A 124 -28.31 -13.08 4.37
CA TRP A 124 -29.18 -13.31 3.21
C TRP A 124 -30.65 -13.35 3.60
N ARG A 125 -31.51 -12.96 2.66
CA ARG A 125 -32.97 -13.05 2.76
C ARG A 125 -33.60 -14.04 1.76
N VAL A 126 -32.86 -14.44 0.73
CA VAL A 126 -33.35 -15.37 -0.30
C VAL A 126 -33.45 -16.79 0.28
N GLY A 127 -34.64 -17.39 0.24
CA GLY A 127 -34.88 -18.73 0.79
C GLY A 127 -35.05 -18.79 2.31
N GLY A 128 -35.12 -17.63 2.98
CA GLY A 128 -35.20 -17.47 4.43
C GLY A 128 -34.21 -16.42 4.94
N ASN A 129 -34.42 -15.94 6.16
CA ASN A 129 -33.46 -15.04 6.81
C ASN A 129 -32.39 -15.87 7.50
N GLY A 130 -31.12 -15.66 7.15
CA GLY A 130 -30.00 -16.34 7.80
C GLY A 130 -28.72 -15.54 7.80
N SER A 131 -27.76 -16.02 8.59
CA SER A 131 -26.41 -15.45 8.67
C SER A 131 -25.32 -16.52 8.69
N LEU A 132 -24.18 -16.15 8.13
CA LEU A 132 -22.94 -16.91 8.16
C LEU A 132 -21.90 -16.03 8.83
N ASP A 133 -21.42 -16.47 9.98
CA ASP A 133 -20.37 -15.78 10.72
C ASP A 133 -19.06 -16.54 10.55
N LEU A 134 -18.04 -15.86 10.03
CA LEU A 134 -16.69 -16.37 9.86
C LEU A 134 -15.75 -15.65 10.84
N ALA A 135 -14.94 -16.40 11.56
CA ALA A 135 -13.88 -15.86 12.42
C ALA A 135 -12.52 -16.20 11.82
N ALA A 136 -11.78 -15.18 11.38
CA ALA A 136 -10.47 -15.27 10.76
C ALA A 136 -9.35 -15.02 11.78
N TYR A 137 -8.57 -16.05 12.08
CA TYR A 137 -7.47 -16.01 13.04
C TYR A 137 -6.13 -15.80 12.34
N GLY A 138 -5.20 -15.14 13.05
CA GLY A 138 -3.85 -14.90 12.59
C GLY A 138 -3.82 -14.11 11.27
N VAL A 139 -4.68 -13.09 11.17
CA VAL A 139 -4.72 -12.20 10.01
C VAL A 139 -3.43 -11.40 9.98
N ARG A 140 -2.79 -11.38 8.81
CA ARG A 140 -1.60 -10.59 8.52
C ARG A 140 -1.79 -9.82 7.23
N VAL A 141 -1.43 -8.55 7.24
CA VAL A 141 -1.41 -7.68 6.06
C VAL A 141 0.03 -7.29 5.81
N LYS A 142 0.54 -7.55 4.61
CA LYS A 142 1.81 -6.95 4.19
C LYS A 142 1.50 -5.77 3.30
N THR A 143 2.09 -4.63 3.59
CA THR A 143 1.93 -3.42 2.80
C THR A 143 3.27 -3.01 2.22
N GLN A 144 3.26 -2.66 0.94
CA GLN A 144 4.36 -2.02 0.24
C GLN A 144 3.92 -0.65 -0.23
N LEU A 145 4.76 0.35 0.01
CA LEU A 145 4.62 1.70 -0.52
C LEU A 145 5.80 1.98 -1.44
N LYS A 146 5.52 2.52 -2.63
CA LYS A 146 6.55 2.99 -3.55
C LYS A 146 6.44 4.49 -3.72
N PHE A 147 7.55 5.17 -3.48
CA PHE A 147 7.68 6.61 -3.65
C PHE A 147 8.69 6.93 -4.74
N VAL A 148 8.41 7.96 -5.51
CA VAL A 148 9.25 8.50 -6.59
C VAL A 148 9.33 10.01 -6.48
N GLN A 149 10.28 10.59 -7.22
CA GLN A 149 10.46 12.04 -7.30
C GLN A 149 9.37 12.70 -8.11
N GLY A 150 8.61 13.55 -7.43
CA GLY A 150 7.63 14.43 -8.05
C GLY A 150 8.28 15.65 -8.70
N ILE A 151 7.54 16.30 -9.58
CA ILE A 151 7.95 17.55 -10.21
C ILE A 151 7.98 18.65 -9.14
N PRO A 152 9.05 19.48 -9.08
CA PRO A 152 9.10 20.64 -8.19
C PRO A 152 7.90 21.56 -8.42
N THR A 153 7.38 22.17 -7.34
CA THR A 153 6.28 23.16 -7.42
C THR A 153 6.86 24.57 -7.38
N GLU A 154 6.09 25.58 -7.80
CA GLU A 154 6.56 26.98 -7.82
C GLU A 154 7.05 27.48 -6.45
N ASP A 155 6.55 26.89 -5.36
CA ASP A 155 6.86 27.27 -3.98
C ASP A 155 8.07 26.54 -3.37
N SER A 156 8.64 25.53 -4.03
CA SER A 156 9.80 24.79 -3.53
C SER A 156 10.65 24.20 -4.65
N ALA A 157 11.93 24.59 -4.66
CA ALA A 157 12.94 24.03 -5.55
C ALA A 157 13.39 22.61 -5.12
N ALA A 158 12.98 22.13 -3.94
CA ALA A 158 13.35 20.80 -3.46
C ALA A 158 12.43 19.72 -4.06
N PRO A 159 12.99 18.58 -4.49
CA PRO A 159 12.19 17.48 -5.02
C PRO A 159 11.23 16.89 -3.98
N ARG A 160 9.93 16.84 -4.32
CA ARG A 160 8.90 16.28 -3.44
C ARG A 160 8.83 14.76 -3.57
N LYS A 161 8.67 14.09 -2.44
CA LYS A 161 8.34 12.66 -2.37
C LYS A 161 6.85 12.47 -2.69
N ILE A 162 6.53 11.76 -3.76
CA ILE A 162 5.16 11.40 -4.13
C ILE A 162 5.01 9.89 -4.18
N LEU A 163 3.79 9.40 -3.93
CA LEU A 163 3.46 8.01 -4.23
C LEU A 163 3.55 7.79 -5.75
N ASP A 164 4.12 6.66 -6.16
CA ASP A 164 4.25 6.32 -7.58
C ASP A 164 2.89 5.99 -8.19
N GLU A 165 2.20 6.97 -8.76
CA GLU A 165 0.88 6.78 -9.37
C GLU A 165 0.93 6.07 -10.73
N GLN A 166 2.12 5.81 -11.29
CA GLN A 166 2.29 5.12 -12.59
C GLN A 166 2.36 3.60 -12.44
N GLU A 167 2.89 3.12 -11.32
CA GLU A 167 2.82 1.73 -10.86
C GLU A 167 1.82 1.64 -9.70
N GLU A 168 1.42 0.46 -9.20
CA GLU A 168 0.53 0.41 -8.03
C GLU A 168 1.26 1.02 -6.80
N PRO A 169 0.94 2.25 -6.35
CA PRO A 169 1.76 2.98 -5.37
C PRO A 169 1.76 2.33 -3.98
N LEU A 170 0.67 1.60 -3.73
CA LEU A 170 0.39 0.91 -2.51
C LEU A 170 -0.14 -0.47 -2.88
N THR A 171 0.60 -1.50 -2.51
CA THR A 171 0.17 -2.88 -2.65
C THR A 171 -0.05 -3.46 -1.27
N THR A 172 -1.22 -4.04 -1.03
CA THR A 172 -1.46 -4.85 0.18
C THR A 172 -1.62 -6.32 -0.19
N SER A 173 -1.13 -7.22 0.66
CA SER A 173 -1.40 -8.64 0.55
C SER A 173 -1.85 -9.20 1.89
N LEU A 174 -3.02 -9.84 1.88
CA LEU A 174 -3.67 -10.33 3.07
C LEU A 174 -3.52 -11.85 3.20
N ARG A 175 -3.24 -12.32 4.41
CA ARG A 175 -3.17 -13.75 4.74
C ARG A 175 -3.94 -14.03 6.02
N VAL A 176 -4.64 -15.16 6.04
CA VAL A 176 -5.35 -15.67 7.22
C VAL A 176 -4.83 -17.08 7.50
N ALA A 177 -4.50 -17.35 8.76
CA ALA A 177 -3.99 -18.65 9.18
C ALA A 177 -5.10 -19.70 9.27
N ARG A 178 -6.23 -19.35 9.88
CA ARG A 178 -7.36 -20.26 10.11
C ARG A 178 -8.68 -19.51 10.04
N VAL A 179 -9.71 -20.14 9.47
CA VAL A 179 -11.08 -19.64 9.49
C VAL A 179 -11.97 -20.66 10.18
N THR A 180 -12.74 -20.22 11.17
CA THR A 180 -13.85 -21.01 11.75
C THR A 180 -15.16 -20.38 11.34
N PHE A 181 -16.23 -21.17 11.24
CA PHE A 181 -17.53 -20.67 10.81
C PHE A 181 -18.64 -21.09 11.77
N HIS A 182 -19.66 -20.25 11.86
CA HIS A 182 -20.92 -20.51 12.52
C HIS A 182 -22.06 -20.15 11.57
N ILE A 183 -23.07 -21.01 11.48
CA ILE A 183 -24.27 -20.75 10.66
C ILE A 183 -25.43 -20.61 11.62
N GLY A 184 -25.97 -19.40 11.73
CA GLY A 184 -27.13 -19.10 12.57
C GLY A 184 -28.43 -19.45 11.86
N ASN A 185 -29.36 -20.09 12.57
CA ASN A 185 -30.76 -20.27 12.15
C ASN A 185 -30.96 -20.91 10.75
N SER A 186 -30.20 -21.98 10.47
CA SER A 186 -30.37 -22.76 9.24
C SER A 186 -31.50 -23.78 9.40
N THR A 187 -32.61 -23.61 8.67
CA THR A 187 -33.62 -24.68 8.46
C THR A 187 -33.17 -25.70 7.43
N VAL A 188 -32.02 -25.47 6.79
CA VAL A 188 -31.49 -26.28 5.70
C VAL A 188 -30.40 -27.18 6.26
N ASP A 189 -30.80 -28.41 6.54
CA ASP A 189 -29.87 -29.49 6.85
C ASP A 189 -29.06 -29.81 5.59
N ARG A 190 -27.72 -29.76 5.71
CA ARG A 190 -26.70 -30.05 4.66
C ARG A 190 -26.35 -28.92 3.69
N THR A 191 -25.25 -28.24 4.02
CA THR A 191 -24.26 -27.84 3.02
C THR A 191 -22.86 -28.06 3.59
N LYS A 192 -22.14 -29.06 3.07
CA LYS A 192 -20.68 -29.14 3.21
C LYS A 192 -20.08 -28.03 2.34
N ALA A 193 -20.16 -26.77 2.80
CA ALA A 193 -19.34 -25.72 2.24
C ALA A 193 -17.88 -26.18 2.37
N THR A 194 -17.13 -26.18 1.26
CA THR A 194 -15.72 -26.57 1.32
C THR A 194 -14.97 -25.52 2.13
N ALA A 195 -14.15 -25.93 3.09
CA ALA A 195 -13.38 -25.01 3.94
C ALA A 195 -12.55 -24.01 3.12
N GLY A 196 -12.17 -24.38 1.89
CA GLY A 196 -11.54 -23.49 0.92
C GLY A 196 -12.43 -22.31 0.52
N PHE A 197 -13.70 -22.52 0.16
CA PHE A 197 -14.61 -21.45 -0.22
C PHE A 197 -14.80 -20.45 0.93
N LEU A 198 -15.09 -20.93 2.14
CA LEU A 198 -15.29 -20.07 3.32
C LEU A 198 -14.04 -19.24 3.64
N ARG A 199 -12.85 -19.83 3.47
CA ARG A 199 -11.59 -19.10 3.64
C ARG A 199 -11.44 -17.97 2.63
N HIS A 200 -11.70 -18.24 1.34
CA HIS A 200 -11.62 -17.20 0.30
C HIS A 200 -12.66 -16.11 0.51
N LEU A 201 -13.86 -16.47 0.95
CA LEU A 201 -14.92 -15.51 1.27
C LEU A 201 -14.51 -14.57 2.41
N ALA A 202 -13.98 -15.11 3.51
CA ALA A 202 -13.45 -14.30 4.60
C ALA A 202 -12.31 -13.39 4.12
N LEU A 203 -11.33 -13.96 3.40
CA LEU A 203 -10.19 -13.21 2.86
C LEU A 203 -10.64 -12.03 1.99
N ALA A 204 -11.56 -12.28 1.04
CA ALA A 204 -12.07 -11.26 0.15
C ALA A 204 -12.78 -10.13 0.91
N SER A 205 -13.67 -10.48 1.86
CA SER A 205 -14.38 -9.45 2.65
C SER A 205 -13.44 -8.60 3.52
N ILE A 206 -12.42 -9.22 4.12
CA ILE A 206 -11.43 -8.50 4.94
C ILE A 206 -10.58 -7.60 4.05
N GLN A 207 -10.13 -8.10 2.89
CA GLN A 207 -9.32 -7.33 1.96
C GLN A 207 -10.10 -6.13 1.41
N ASP A 208 -11.31 -6.33 0.91
CA ASP A 208 -12.20 -5.28 0.39
C ASP A 208 -12.41 -4.19 1.45
N THR A 209 -12.76 -4.59 2.68
CA THR A 209 -12.95 -3.65 3.79
C THR A 209 -11.66 -2.94 4.18
N TRP A 210 -10.53 -3.65 4.18
CA TRP A 210 -9.23 -3.08 4.52
C TRP A 210 -8.82 -2.00 3.53
N GLU A 211 -8.96 -2.28 2.23
CA GLU A 211 -8.65 -1.33 1.16
C GLU A 211 -9.55 -0.11 1.24
N ASP A 212 -10.86 -0.29 1.43
CA ASP A 212 -11.85 0.80 1.59
C ASP A 212 -11.56 1.74 2.76
N VAL A 213 -11.01 1.21 3.85
CA VAL A 213 -10.87 1.94 5.11
C VAL A 213 -9.46 2.49 5.31
N PHE A 214 -8.44 1.67 5.07
CA PHE A 214 -7.06 2.03 5.38
C PHE A 214 -6.41 2.85 4.27
N VAL A 215 -6.60 2.48 3.00
CA VAL A 215 -5.90 3.13 1.88
C VAL A 215 -6.21 4.62 1.80
N PRO A 216 -7.49 5.08 1.85
CA PRO A 216 -7.78 6.51 1.81
C PRO A 216 -7.18 7.28 2.98
N LYS A 217 -7.18 6.68 4.19
CA LYS A 217 -6.63 7.30 5.40
C LYS A 217 -5.11 7.43 5.34
N LEU A 218 -4.43 6.38 4.91
CA LEU A 218 -2.99 6.41 4.75
C LEU A 218 -2.58 7.44 3.69
N VAL A 219 -3.26 7.46 2.54
CA VAL A 219 -3.01 8.46 1.48
C VAL A 219 -3.23 9.88 2.00
N HIS A 220 -4.27 10.10 2.81
CA HIS A 220 -4.52 11.40 3.43
C HIS A 220 -3.42 11.78 4.42
N ALA A 221 -3.04 10.89 5.34
CA ALA A 221 -1.97 11.12 6.31
C ALA A 221 -0.60 11.40 5.65
N LEU A 222 -0.32 10.77 4.50
CA LEU A 222 0.89 11.02 3.72
C LEU A 222 0.88 12.37 3.00
N LYS A 223 -0.30 12.96 2.73
CA LYS A 223 -0.42 14.28 2.08
C LYS A 223 -0.27 15.45 3.06
N GLU A 224 -0.51 15.20 4.35
CA GLU A 224 -0.39 16.20 5.42
C GLU A 224 1.05 16.36 5.95
N GLN A 225 2.00 15.57 5.42
CA GLN A 225 3.45 15.70 5.64
C GLN A 225 4.09 16.60 4.58
#